data_AF-A0A7S9VS77-F1
#
_entry.id   AF-A0A7S9VS77-F1
#
_cell.length_a   1.000
_cell.length_b   1.000
_cell.length_c   1.000
_cell.angle_alpha   90.00
_cell.angle_beta   90.00
_cell.angle_gamma   90.00
#
_symmetry.space_group_name_H-M   'P 1'
#
loop_
_entity.id
_entity.type
_entity.pdbx_description
1 polymer ?
#
loop_
_entity_poly.entity_id
_entity_poly.type
_entity_poly.pdbx_seq_one_letter_code
_entity_poly.pdbx_strand_id
1 'polypeptide(L)'
;MKPRKRYLTATLSDGYVKTIGPTASPFTHYWRIVAQLESGRTEVFWGHSKSLKEAIGKKAATADAARQRGWTSYDFEVVELVASMDLSGGHWPLTTSDI
;
A
#
# COMPACT_ATOMS: atom_id res chain seq x y z
N MET A 1 5.91 -14.08 -24.47
CA MET A 1 4.59 -13.50 -24.10
C MET A 1 4.84 -12.33 -23.15
N LYS A 2 4.35 -11.12 -23.44
CA LYS A 2 4.54 -9.96 -22.53
C LYS A 2 3.50 -10.03 -21.41
N PRO A 3 3.87 -9.85 -20.12
CA PRO A 3 2.90 -9.87 -19.03
C PRO A 3 1.89 -8.74 -19.19
N ARG A 4 0.60 -9.07 -19.04
CA ARG A 4 -0.51 -8.11 -19.16
C ARG A 4 -0.42 -7.12 -18.01
N LYS A 5 -0.47 -5.82 -18.34
CA LYS A 5 -0.57 -4.78 -17.32
C LYS A 5 -1.94 -4.87 -16.63
N ARG A 6 -1.95 -4.62 -15.33
CA ARG A 6 -3.16 -4.58 -14.51
C ARG A 6 -3.01 -3.51 -13.43
N TYR A 7 -4.14 -3.01 -12.94
CA TYR A 7 -4.16 -2.24 -11.70
C TYR A 7 -4.27 -3.21 -10.52
N LEU A 8 -3.66 -2.84 -9.40
CA LEU A 8 -3.69 -3.55 -8.14
C LEU A 8 -4.20 -2.59 -7.06
N THR A 9 -4.93 -3.09 -6.08
CA THR A 9 -5.49 -2.30 -4.98
C THR A 9 -5.06 -2.92 -3.66
N ALA A 10 -4.55 -2.08 -2.76
CA ALA A 10 -4.39 -2.37 -1.35
C ALA A 10 -5.51 -1.67 -0.56
N THR A 11 -6.19 -2.41 0.30
CA THR A 11 -7.14 -1.85 1.27
C THR A 11 -6.63 -2.17 2.66
N LEU A 12 -6.36 -1.12 3.45
CA LEU A 12 -5.80 -1.23 4.78
C LEU A 12 -6.92 -1.15 5.83
N SER A 13 -6.62 -1.62 7.04
CA SER A 13 -7.57 -1.76 8.15
C SER A 13 -8.17 -0.44 8.63
N ASP A 14 -7.48 0.68 8.42
CA ASP A 14 -7.98 2.04 8.67
C ASP A 14 -8.87 2.59 7.55
N GLY A 15 -9.19 1.78 6.54
CA GLY A 15 -9.97 2.18 5.38
C GLY A 15 -9.15 2.89 4.29
N TYR A 16 -7.82 3.04 4.45
CA TYR A 16 -6.99 3.61 3.41
C TYR A 16 -6.92 2.69 2.19
N VAL A 17 -7.16 3.25 1.00
CA VAL A 17 -7.13 2.52 -0.28
C VAL A 17 -6.01 3.08 -1.17
N LYS A 18 -5.17 2.19 -1.71
CA LYS A 18 -4.09 2.54 -2.62
C LYS A 18 -4.18 1.73 -3.90
N THR A 19 -4.37 2.43 -5.02
CA THR A 19 -4.28 1.83 -6.36
C THR A 19 -2.86 1.93 -6.90
N ILE A 20 -2.39 0.86 -7.52
CA ILE A 20 -1.04 0.67 -8.08
C ILE A 20 -1.18 0.23 -9.54
N GLY A 21 -0.53 0.92 -10.47
CA GLY A 21 -0.47 0.49 -11.87
C GLY A 21 -0.87 1.57 -12.88
N PRO A 22 -0.98 1.21 -14.18
CA PRO A 22 -1.03 -0.17 -14.69
C PRO A 22 0.37 -0.81 -14.72
N THR A 23 0.54 -1.96 -14.05
CA THR A 23 1.83 -2.64 -13.89
C THR A 23 1.77 -4.09 -14.36
N ALA A 24 2.88 -4.57 -14.91
CA ALA A 24 3.08 -5.98 -15.22
C ALA A 24 3.95 -6.70 -14.17
N SER A 25 4.46 -5.95 -13.17
CA SER A 25 5.25 -6.50 -12.07
C SER A 25 4.40 -7.47 -11.24
N PRO A 26 4.99 -8.57 -10.75
CA PRO A 26 4.27 -9.58 -9.99
C PRO A 26 4.15 -9.20 -8.51
N PHE A 27 3.75 -7.95 -8.22
CA PHE A 27 3.50 -7.54 -6.84
C PHE A 27 2.29 -8.29 -6.30
N THR A 28 2.40 -8.76 -5.07
CA THR A 28 1.36 -9.52 -4.36
C THR A 28 0.98 -8.89 -3.03
N HIS A 29 1.86 -8.07 -2.45
CA HIS A 29 1.63 -7.48 -1.13
C HIS A 29 2.01 -5.99 -1.13
N TYR A 30 1.22 -5.21 -0.40
CA TYR A 30 1.55 -3.86 0.03
C TYR A 30 1.92 -3.89 1.50
N TRP A 31 2.89 -3.08 1.90
CA TRP A 31 3.22 -2.88 3.30
C TRP A 31 3.25 -1.40 3.63
N ARG A 32 2.84 -1.05 4.85
CA ARG A 32 2.84 0.30 5.39
C ARG A 32 3.40 0.31 6.81
N ILE A 33 4.16 1.36 7.13
CA ILE A 33 4.58 1.71 8.47
C ILE A 33 4.01 3.08 8.79
N VAL A 34 3.32 3.22 9.91
CA VAL A 34 2.88 4.51 10.44
C VAL A 34 3.59 4.69 11.76
N ALA A 35 4.58 5.59 11.81
CA ALA A 35 5.41 5.83 12.97
C ALA A 35 5.01 7.15 13.66
N GLN A 36 4.93 7.13 14.98
CA GLN A 36 4.71 8.30 15.82
C GLN A 36 6.02 8.74 16.45
N LEU A 37 6.33 10.03 16.41
CA LEU A 37 7.52 10.62 17.03
C LEU A 37 7.13 11.33 18.33
N GLU A 38 8.09 11.49 19.24
CA GLU A 38 7.89 12.24 20.50
C GLU A 38 7.39 13.67 20.27
N SER A 39 7.79 14.29 19.15
CA SER A 39 7.32 15.63 18.73
C SER A 39 5.82 15.70 18.39
N GLY A 40 5.10 14.59 18.39
CA GLY A 40 3.70 14.50 17.93
C GLY A 40 3.56 14.41 16.41
N ARG A 41 4.66 14.33 15.66
CA ARG A 41 4.66 14.15 14.21
C ARG A 41 4.47 12.67 13.84
N THR A 42 3.80 12.44 12.72
CA THR A 42 3.65 11.11 12.11
C THR A 42 4.53 10.99 10.86
N GLU A 43 5.26 9.89 10.74
CA GLU A 43 5.97 9.50 9.52
C GLU A 43 5.33 8.25 8.91
N VAL A 44 5.07 8.27 7.60
CA VAL A 44 4.46 7.12 6.90
C VAL A 44 5.41 6.60 5.84
N PHE A 45 5.73 5.31 5.90
CA PHE A 45 6.50 4.58 4.91
C PHE A 45 5.64 3.52 4.27
N TRP A 46 5.88 3.24 2.99
CA TRP A 46 5.13 2.19 2.30
C TRP A 46 5.91 1.63 1.11
N GLY A 47 5.48 0.45 0.67
CA GLY A 47 6.04 -0.19 -0.51
C GLY A 47 5.24 -1.42 -0.93
N HIS A 48 5.73 -2.11 -1.95
CA HIS A 48 5.12 -3.31 -2.50
C HIS A 48 6.17 -4.41 -2.73
N SER A 49 5.76 -5.65 -2.54
CA SER A 49 6.61 -6.84 -2.54
C SER A 49 6.03 -7.94 -3.43
N LYS A 50 6.90 -8.85 -3.89
CA LYS A 50 6.50 -9.98 -4.74
C LYS A 50 6.04 -11.18 -3.91
N SER A 51 6.27 -11.16 -2.60
CA SER A 51 5.82 -12.20 -1.67
C SER A 51 5.51 -11.64 -0.29
N LEU A 52 4.70 -12.40 0.49
CA LEU A 52 4.44 -12.11 1.90
C LEU A 52 5.73 -12.10 2.73
N LYS A 53 6.66 -13.04 2.44
CA LYS A 53 7.94 -13.14 3.14
C LYS A 53 8.78 -11.86 2.99
N GLU A 54 8.86 -11.31 1.78
CA GLU A 54 9.55 -10.04 1.54
C GLU A 54 8.89 -8.86 2.27
N ALA A 55 7.56 -8.81 2.30
CA ALA A 55 6.81 -7.77 2.98
C ALA A 55 7.03 -7.85 4.51
N ILE A 56 6.81 -9.03 5.12
CA ILE A 56 7.03 -9.25 6.56
C ILE A 56 8.50 -9.04 6.93
N GLY A 57 9.44 -9.33 6.03
CA GLY A 57 10.87 -9.08 6.24
C GLY A 57 11.22 -7.62 6.55
N LYS A 58 10.31 -6.66 6.27
CA LYS A 58 10.48 -5.25 6.64
C LYS A 58 10.28 -4.99 8.15
N LYS A 59 9.72 -5.92 8.92
CA LYS A 59 9.53 -5.76 10.37
C LYS A 59 10.84 -5.53 11.12
N ALA A 60 11.90 -6.28 10.80
CA ALA A 60 13.20 -6.12 11.45
C ALA A 60 13.79 -4.72 11.20
N ALA A 61 13.82 -4.30 9.93
CA ALA A 61 14.27 -2.96 9.55
C ALA A 61 13.41 -1.84 10.18
N THR A 62 12.12 -2.09 10.39
CA THR A 62 11.20 -1.15 11.07
C THR A 62 11.57 -1.00 12.54
N ALA A 63 11.82 -2.11 13.24
CA ALA A 63 12.22 -2.08 14.65
C ALA A 63 13.57 -1.36 14.85
N ASP A 64 14.51 -1.56 13.95
CA ASP A 64 15.80 -0.86 13.98
C ASP A 64 15.64 0.63 13.67
N ALA A 65 14.79 0.99 12.70
CA ALA A 65 14.46 2.38 12.39
C ALA A 65 13.79 3.07 13.59
N ALA A 66 12.88 2.41 14.29
CA ALA A 66 12.21 2.95 15.48
C ALA A 66 13.21 3.37 16.55
N ARG A 67 14.21 2.52 16.83
CA ARG A 67 15.28 2.80 17.79
C ARG A 67 16.16 3.97 17.37
N GLN A 68 16.51 4.04 16.08
CA GLN A 68 17.45 5.05 15.57
C GLN A 68 16.81 6.43 15.37
N ARG A 69 15.50 6.47 15.14
CA ARG A 69 14.78 7.69 14.74
C ARG A 69 13.92 8.31 15.85
N GLY A 70 13.95 7.74 17.06
CA GLY A 70 13.18 8.24 18.19
C GLY A 70 11.66 8.09 17.98
N TRP A 71 11.23 6.98 17.39
CA TRP A 71 9.80 6.68 17.28
C TRP A 71 9.27 6.17 18.62
N THR A 72 8.15 6.71 19.09
CA THR A 72 7.48 6.29 20.33
C THR A 72 6.64 5.03 20.11
N SER A 73 6.01 4.93 18.95
CA SER A 73 5.25 3.76 18.51
C SER A 73 5.23 3.68 16.99
N TYR A 74 4.91 2.50 16.47
CA TYR A 74 4.65 2.33 15.06
C TYR A 74 3.65 1.20 14.81
N ASP A 75 2.82 1.39 13.80
CA ASP A 75 1.99 0.34 13.23
C ASP A 75 2.67 -0.21 11.98
N PHE A 76 2.78 -1.54 11.90
CA PHE A 76 3.30 -2.24 10.73
C PHE A 76 2.19 -3.11 10.14
N GLU A 77 1.79 -2.79 8.91
CA GLU A 77 0.67 -3.44 8.24
C GLU A 77 1.12 -4.03 6.91
N VAL A 78 0.61 -5.22 6.59
CA VAL A 78 0.81 -5.90 5.31
C VAL A 78 -0.54 -6.39 4.84
N VAL A 79 -0.88 -6.08 3.60
CA VAL A 79 -2.13 -6.51 2.96
C VAL A 79 -1.85 -7.09 1.58
N GLU A 80 -2.66 -8.04 1.17
CA GLU A 80 -2.62 -8.60 -0.18
C GLU A 80 -3.08 -7.55 -1.19
N LEU A 81 -2.47 -7.59 -2.37
CA LEU A 81 -2.88 -6.78 -3.51
C LEU A 81 -3.93 -7.53 -4.33
N VAL A 82 -5.09 -6.90 -4.50
CA VAL A 82 -6.17 -7.43 -5.32
C VAL A 82 -6.11 -6.78 -6.70
N ALA A 83 -6.29 -7.56 -7.76
CA ALA A 83 -6.41 -6.99 -9.11
C ALA A 83 -7.68 -6.14 -9.19
N SER A 84 -7.52 -4.85 -9.49
CA SER A 84 -8.66 -3.99 -9.80
C SER A 84 -9.09 -4.23 -11.23
N MET A 85 -10.39 -4.14 -11.50
CA MET A 85 -10.87 -4.06 -12.88
C MET A 85 -10.20 -2.86 -13.55
N ASP A 86 -9.62 -3.12 -14.71
CA ASP A 86 -9.11 -2.08 -15.58
C ASP A 86 -10.31 -1.29 -16.13
N LEU A 87 -10.47 -0.03 -15.71
CA LEU A 87 -11.48 0.87 -16.27
C LEU A 87 -11.07 1.42 -17.66
N SER A 88 -10.01 0.88 -18.30
CA SER A 88 -9.62 1.31 -19.64
C SER A 88 -10.62 0.95 -20.76
N GLY A 89 -11.78 0.37 -20.42
CA GLY A 89 -12.91 0.22 -21.33
C GLY A 89 -14.27 0.31 -20.64
N GLY A 90 -14.76 1.53 -20.37
CA GLY A 90 -16.18 1.74 -20.08
C GLY A 90 -16.48 2.78 -18.99
N HIS A 91 -16.97 3.94 -19.44
CA HIS A 91 -17.91 4.86 -18.78
C HIS A 91 -17.84 4.99 -17.25
N TRP A 92 -17.27 6.10 -16.78
CA TRP A 92 -17.52 6.66 -15.44
C TRP A 92 -19.03 6.89 -15.25
N PRO A 93 -19.62 6.56 -14.09
CA PRO A 93 -21.04 6.82 -13.86
C PRO A 93 -21.31 8.33 -13.92
N LEU A 94 -22.28 8.71 -14.75
CA LEU A 94 -22.88 10.06 -14.75
C LEU A 94 -23.22 10.42 -13.31
N THR A 95 -22.51 11.40 -12.74
CA THR A 95 -22.94 12.02 -11.49
C THR A 95 -24.19 12.83 -11.81
N THR A 96 -25.32 12.40 -11.24
CA THR A 96 -26.55 13.19 -11.20
C THR A 96 -26.27 14.52 -10.51
N SER A 97 -26.04 15.55 -11.30
CA SER A 97 -26.13 16.96 -10.90
C SER A 97 -26.49 17.78 -12.14
N ASP A 98 -27.62 17.41 -12.73
CA ASP A 98 -28.39 18.22 -13.67
C ASP A 98 -29.88 17.87 -13.46
N ILE A 99 -30.43 18.35 -12.33
CA ILE A 99 -31.83 18.80 -12.18
C ILE A 99 -31.78 20.04 -11.28
#